data_AF-U1LX54-F1
#
_entry.id   AF-U1LX54-F1
#
_cell.length_a   1.000
_cell.length_b   1.000
_cell.length_c   1.000
_cell.angle_alpha   90.00
_cell.angle_beta   90.00
_cell.angle_gamma   90.00
#
_symmetry.space_group_name_H-M   'P 1'
#
loop_
_entity.id
_entity.type
_entity.pdbx_description
1 polymer ?
#
loop_
_entity_poly.entity_id
_entity_poly.type
_entity_poly.pdbx_seq_one_letter_code
_entity_poly.pdbx_strand_id
1 'polypeptide(L)'
;MRMETINWKKKMEEQLRRSGFTLQVENMANLGLTEIHASASPLISYPLRIRLYVRMGWLMCTVDATSVDRNEDHPLFERMIAAVFERIVRHLYHAYDFHVLTYIGNTGNYIAPKESETGEIVNLLAQLWTDRSYLHLETYEEYPALYVTPPWAHQAYAFESTDDEWIIYAGRSGRPATDYRADGTELKPHRLAEGDLFFPVHRIKKDRGTLALAEWLRLERREVEDFMLAFMNTIQKFDPAFGYSWGGTDTFFHGVPVEPYAQVLRLESGKRRYRVMNNSAKRLFAVADDPLECLKEVEQTLRTVRLPERRVSSLGQLVMGIWQQFEPDESTYIQEVAYRGISQFQIEEKIGHALANRQRVRWLEKTDPHQSIIEFAHLRISFPKRPPGIVTVEPVESSYERGAL
;
A
#
# COMPACT_ATOMS: atom_id res chain seq x y z
N MET A 1 21.53 -49.09 2.39
CA MET A 1 21.35 -48.14 3.50
C MET A 1 20.17 -47.24 3.15
N ARG A 2 19.05 -47.33 3.86
CA ARG A 2 17.93 -46.39 3.69
C ARG A 2 18.32 -45.10 4.41
N MET A 3 18.48 -44.02 3.66
CA MET A 3 18.70 -42.68 4.22
C MET A 3 17.42 -42.32 5.00
N GLU A 4 17.51 -42.21 6.33
CA GLU A 4 16.38 -41.71 7.12
C GLU A 4 16.03 -40.31 6.63
N THR A 5 14.80 -40.12 6.16
CA THR A 5 14.31 -38.81 5.74
C THR A 5 14.25 -37.92 6.97
N ILE A 6 15.17 -36.96 7.08
CA ILE A 6 15.25 -36.05 8.23
C ILE A 6 13.98 -35.19 8.26
N ASN A 7 13.23 -35.27 9.35
CA ASN A 7 11.99 -34.51 9.52
C ASN A 7 12.28 -33.10 10.06
N TRP A 8 12.04 -32.08 9.24
CA TRP A 8 12.30 -30.68 9.59
C TRP A 8 11.51 -30.19 10.81
N LYS A 9 10.28 -30.70 11.04
CA LYS A 9 9.46 -30.32 12.21
C LYS A 9 10.10 -30.80 13.51
N LYS A 10 10.61 -32.04 13.52
CA LYS A 10 11.39 -32.56 14.66
C LYS A 10 12.66 -31.76 14.89
N LYS A 11 13.35 -31.34 13.82
CA LYS A 11 14.54 -30.48 13.95
C LYS A 11 14.21 -29.08 14.45
N MET A 12 13.07 -28.52 14.07
CA MET A 12 12.55 -27.28 14.65
C MET A 12 12.30 -27.43 16.16
N GLU A 13 11.61 -28.49 16.58
CA GLU A 13 11.38 -28.80 18.00
C GLU A 13 12.69 -28.91 18.79
N GLU A 14 13.69 -29.62 18.25
CA GLU A 14 15.02 -29.74 18.87
C GLU A 14 15.69 -28.37 19.07
N GLN A 15 15.62 -27.47 18.08
CA GLN A 15 16.22 -26.13 18.17
C GLN A 15 15.46 -25.19 19.12
N LEU A 16 14.13 -25.33 19.19
CA LEU A 16 13.31 -24.62 20.17
C LEU A 16 13.70 -25.06 21.59
N ARG A 17 13.84 -26.37 21.86
CA ARG A 17 14.30 -26.86 23.17
C ARG A 17 15.71 -26.37 23.51
N ARG A 18 16.64 -26.38 22.54
CA ARG A 18 18.00 -25.83 22.71
C ARG A 18 18.00 -24.33 22.99
N SER A 19 16.97 -23.61 22.54
CA SER A 19 16.80 -22.18 22.83
C SER A 19 16.16 -21.92 24.21
N GLY A 20 15.90 -22.96 25.01
CA GLY A 20 15.44 -22.87 26.39
C GLY A 20 13.92 -22.95 26.56
N PHE A 21 13.17 -23.31 25.52
CA PHE A 21 11.72 -23.49 25.59
C PHE A 21 11.34 -24.86 26.16
N THR A 22 10.33 -24.89 27.04
CA THR A 22 9.60 -26.13 27.34
C THR A 22 8.44 -26.26 26.38
N LEU A 23 8.32 -27.40 25.70
CA LEU A 23 7.37 -27.60 24.61
C LEU A 23 6.33 -28.68 24.93
N GLN A 24 5.06 -28.35 24.72
CA GLN A 24 3.98 -29.32 24.48
C GLN A 24 3.71 -29.35 22.98
N VAL A 25 3.74 -30.54 22.38
CA VAL A 25 3.66 -30.75 20.93
C VAL A 25 2.42 -31.55 20.59
N GLU A 26 1.62 -31.04 19.67
CA GLU A 26 0.40 -31.67 19.16
C GLU A 26 0.55 -31.92 17.66
N ASN A 27 0.58 -33.19 17.28
CA ASN A 27 0.71 -33.60 15.88
C ASN A 27 -0.67 -33.88 15.28
N MET A 28 -1.11 -32.99 14.40
CA MET A 28 -2.38 -33.08 13.67
C MET A 28 -2.12 -33.63 12.27
N ALA A 29 -1.85 -34.94 12.20
CA ALA A 29 -1.43 -35.61 10.97
C ALA A 29 -2.47 -35.48 9.83
N ASN A 30 -3.76 -35.47 10.17
CA ASN A 30 -4.87 -35.28 9.24
C ASN A 30 -4.85 -33.89 8.54
N LEU A 31 -4.24 -32.89 9.17
CA LEU A 31 -4.10 -31.53 8.63
C LEU A 31 -2.68 -31.26 8.11
N GLY A 32 -1.77 -32.24 8.18
CA GLY A 32 -0.37 -32.03 7.84
C GLY A 32 0.34 -31.01 8.73
N LEU A 33 -0.18 -30.78 9.94
CA LEU A 33 0.16 -29.69 10.84
C LEU A 33 0.79 -30.22 12.14
N THR A 34 1.73 -29.47 12.70
CA THR A 34 2.22 -29.67 14.08
C THR A 34 2.07 -28.36 14.81
N GLU A 35 1.30 -28.34 15.89
CA GLU A 35 1.19 -27.20 16.80
C GLU A 35 2.10 -27.43 18.00
N ILE A 36 2.84 -26.40 18.39
CA ILE A 36 3.79 -26.42 19.49
C ILE A 36 3.42 -25.27 20.42
N HIS A 37 3.03 -25.62 21.64
CA HIS A 37 2.88 -24.66 22.73
C HIS A 37 4.21 -24.57 23.46
N ALA A 38 4.91 -23.46 23.25
CA ALA A 38 6.20 -23.19 23.86
C ALA A 38 6.01 -22.26 25.07
N SER A 39 6.47 -22.70 26.24
CA SER A 39 6.46 -21.88 27.46
C SER A 39 7.41 -20.68 27.36
N ALA A 40 7.55 -19.89 28.43
CA ALA A 40 8.64 -18.92 28.52
C ALA A 40 10.02 -19.60 28.36
N SER A 41 10.96 -18.88 27.75
CA SER A 41 12.39 -19.16 27.69
C SER A 41 13.17 -17.98 28.29
N PRO A 42 14.48 -18.12 28.57
CA PRO A 42 15.30 -16.99 29.05
C PRO A 42 15.34 -15.80 28.09
N LEU A 43 15.05 -16.02 26.80
CA LEU A 43 15.07 -15.00 25.75
C LEU A 43 13.69 -14.46 25.40
N ILE A 44 12.61 -15.18 25.73
CA ILE A 44 11.22 -14.80 25.46
C ILE A 44 10.38 -15.21 26.68
N SER A 45 9.98 -14.24 27.49
CA SER A 45 9.38 -14.47 28.82
C SER A 45 7.89 -14.82 28.80
N TYR A 46 7.26 -14.88 27.62
CA TYR A 46 5.84 -15.16 27.45
C TYR A 46 5.62 -16.41 26.58
N PRO A 47 4.47 -17.11 26.76
CA PRO A 47 4.15 -18.30 25.98
C PRO A 47 3.89 -18.00 24.50
N LEU A 48 4.45 -18.84 23.64
CA LEU A 48 4.27 -18.79 22.20
C LEU A 48 3.44 -20.00 21.73
N ARG A 49 2.55 -19.76 20.76
CA ARG A 49 1.97 -20.79 19.92
C ARG A 49 2.72 -20.79 18.59
N ILE A 50 3.31 -21.94 18.24
CA ILE A 50 4.08 -22.12 17.02
C ILE A 50 3.38 -23.18 16.17
N ARG A 51 3.18 -22.93 14.87
CA ARG A 51 2.57 -23.90 13.96
C ARG A 51 3.50 -24.21 12.81
N LEU A 52 3.68 -25.51 12.54
CA LEU A 52 4.57 -26.03 11.52
C LEU A 52 3.77 -26.80 10.45
N TYR A 53 3.77 -26.30 9.22
CA TYR A 53 2.99 -26.88 8.12
C TYR A 53 3.67 -26.58 6.77
N VAL A 54 3.15 -27.19 5.70
CA VAL A 54 3.56 -26.88 4.32
C VAL A 54 2.39 -26.21 3.62
N ARG A 55 2.62 -25.03 3.03
CA ARG A 55 1.60 -24.33 2.23
C ARG A 55 2.25 -23.64 1.05
N MET A 56 1.70 -23.82 -0.16
CA MET A 56 2.26 -23.28 -1.41
C MET A 56 3.77 -23.62 -1.55
N GLY A 57 4.12 -24.86 -1.21
CA GLY A 57 5.48 -25.39 -1.25
C GLY A 57 6.46 -24.84 -0.21
N TRP A 58 6.05 -23.88 0.63
CA TRP A 58 6.88 -23.36 1.72
C TRP A 58 6.82 -24.24 2.96
N LEU A 59 7.98 -24.47 3.59
CA LEU A 59 8.05 -24.96 4.97
C LEU A 59 7.73 -23.80 5.92
N MET A 60 6.47 -23.72 6.36
CA MET A 60 5.95 -22.60 7.15
C MET A 60 6.13 -22.82 8.64
N CYS A 61 6.56 -21.77 9.34
CA CYS A 61 6.57 -21.67 10.79
C CYS A 61 5.82 -20.40 11.22
N THR A 62 4.60 -20.50 11.72
CA THR A 62 3.93 -19.32 12.30
C THR A 62 4.25 -19.21 13.78
N VAL A 63 4.38 -17.99 14.27
CA VAL A 63 4.64 -17.70 15.69
C VAL A 63 3.64 -16.65 16.16
N ASP A 64 2.82 -17.02 17.14
CA ASP A 64 1.85 -16.15 17.79
C ASP A 64 2.15 -16.09 19.29
N ALA A 65 2.12 -14.90 19.89
CA ALA A 65 2.11 -14.79 21.34
C ALA A 65 0.68 -14.86 21.87
N THR A 66 0.46 -15.78 22.81
CA THR A 66 -0.89 -16.11 23.30
C THR A 66 -1.40 -15.15 24.38
N SER A 67 -0.52 -14.33 24.94
CA SER A 67 -0.82 -13.44 26.08
C SER A 67 -0.45 -11.97 25.84
N VAL A 68 0.05 -11.62 24.66
CA VAL A 68 0.40 -10.24 24.31
C VAL A 68 -0.76 -9.67 23.51
N ASP A 69 -1.38 -8.61 24.04
CA ASP A 69 -2.48 -7.95 23.36
C ASP A 69 -1.97 -7.27 22.08
N ARG A 70 -2.69 -7.41 20.97
CA ARG A 70 -2.25 -6.89 19.66
C ARG A 70 -2.09 -5.37 19.65
N ASN A 71 -2.74 -4.68 20.58
CA ASN A 71 -2.70 -3.22 20.72
C ASN A 71 -1.53 -2.72 21.56
N GLU A 72 -0.83 -3.59 22.29
CA GLU A 72 0.41 -3.24 22.97
C GLU A 72 1.58 -3.57 22.03
N ASP A 73 1.91 -2.61 21.15
CA ASP A 73 3.18 -2.54 20.45
C ASP A 73 4.31 -2.53 21.48
N HIS A 74 4.72 -3.69 21.98
CA HIS A 74 5.94 -3.79 22.74
C HIS A 74 7.08 -3.74 21.71
N PRO A 75 7.83 -2.64 21.56
CA PRO A 75 8.79 -2.45 20.46
C PRO A 75 9.94 -3.46 20.47
N LEU A 76 10.06 -4.26 21.54
CA LEU A 76 11.02 -5.36 21.65
C LEU A 76 10.43 -6.74 21.27
N PHE A 77 9.10 -6.88 21.19
CA PHE A 77 8.44 -8.15 20.90
C PHE A 77 8.95 -8.76 19.59
N GLU A 78 8.79 -8.02 18.49
CA GLU A 78 9.20 -8.48 17.18
C GLU A 78 10.70 -8.73 17.13
N ARG A 79 11.50 -7.85 17.74
CA ARG A 79 12.95 -7.97 17.79
C ARG A 79 13.41 -9.23 18.52
N MET A 80 12.74 -9.59 19.62
CA MET A 80 13.04 -10.80 20.40
C MET A 80 12.68 -12.06 19.62
N ILE A 81 11.49 -12.12 19.02
CA ILE A 81 11.09 -13.23 18.16
C ILE A 81 12.03 -13.34 16.97
N ALA A 82 12.30 -12.25 16.27
CA ALA A 82 13.22 -12.22 15.13
C ALA A 82 14.61 -12.73 15.50
N ALA A 83 15.22 -12.26 16.60
CA ALA A 83 16.54 -12.70 17.02
C ALA A 83 16.61 -14.21 17.31
N VAL A 84 15.59 -14.77 17.96
CA VAL A 84 15.54 -16.19 18.28
C VAL A 84 15.29 -17.03 17.02
N PHE A 85 14.26 -16.68 16.25
CA PHE A 85 13.84 -17.47 15.10
C PHE A 85 14.80 -17.35 13.93
N GLU A 86 15.41 -16.18 13.67
CA GLU A 86 16.47 -16.02 12.65
C GLU A 86 17.65 -16.96 12.95
N ARG A 87 18.06 -17.08 14.21
CA ARG A 87 19.11 -18.02 14.62
C ARG A 87 18.70 -19.48 14.36
N ILE A 88 17.46 -19.83 14.69
CA ILE A 88 16.94 -21.20 14.53
C ILE A 88 16.87 -21.56 13.04
N VAL A 89 16.19 -20.76 12.23
CA VAL A 89 16.01 -21.06 10.80
C VAL A 89 17.34 -21.06 10.05
N ARG A 90 18.27 -20.17 10.42
CA ARG A 90 19.62 -20.17 9.87
C ARG A 90 20.38 -21.45 10.20
N HIS A 91 20.26 -21.96 11.42
CA HIS A 91 20.85 -23.26 11.76
C HIS A 91 20.21 -24.40 10.95
N LEU A 92 18.89 -24.42 10.82
CA LEU A 92 18.19 -25.43 10.04
C LEU A 92 18.61 -25.43 8.56
N TYR A 93 18.82 -24.24 7.99
CA TYR A 93 19.38 -24.10 6.65
C TYR A 93 20.81 -24.63 6.54
N HIS A 94 21.76 -24.13 7.34
CA HIS A 94 23.17 -24.56 7.21
C HIS A 94 23.42 -26.04 7.56
N ALA A 95 22.63 -26.60 8.49
CA ALA A 95 22.84 -27.98 8.94
C ALA A 95 22.08 -29.02 8.10
N TYR A 96 20.94 -28.64 7.51
CA TYR A 96 20.00 -29.58 6.89
C TYR A 96 19.41 -29.12 5.57
N ASP A 97 19.79 -27.94 5.07
CA ASP A 97 19.26 -27.34 3.84
C ASP A 97 17.74 -27.08 3.90
N PHE A 98 17.20 -26.83 5.09
CA PHE A 98 15.78 -26.52 5.25
C PHE A 98 15.50 -25.02 5.03
N HIS A 99 14.79 -24.72 3.94
CA HIS A 99 14.32 -23.39 3.60
C HIS A 99 13.01 -23.05 4.33
N VAL A 100 13.11 -22.75 5.64
CA VAL A 100 11.96 -22.41 6.47
C VAL A 100 11.59 -20.94 6.31
N LEU A 101 10.31 -20.67 6.09
CA LEU A 101 9.71 -19.33 6.11
C LEU A 101 8.92 -19.15 7.41
N THR A 102 9.37 -18.24 8.26
CA THR A 102 8.70 -17.93 9.53
C THR A 102 7.80 -16.71 9.37
N TYR A 103 6.59 -16.76 9.90
CA TYR A 103 5.62 -15.65 9.90
C TYR A 103 5.23 -15.29 11.34
N ILE A 104 5.34 -14.03 11.72
CA ILE A 104 5.00 -13.53 13.06
C ILE A 104 3.55 -13.03 13.03
N GLY A 105 2.61 -13.79 13.58
CA GLY A 105 1.19 -13.47 13.40
C GLY A 105 0.70 -12.23 14.16
N ASN A 106 1.44 -11.77 15.17
CA ASN A 106 1.15 -10.51 15.86
C ASN A 106 1.52 -9.27 15.02
N THR A 107 2.59 -9.32 14.22
CA THR A 107 3.11 -8.13 13.48
C THR A 107 3.06 -8.26 11.96
N GLY A 108 2.69 -9.43 11.45
CA GLY A 108 2.59 -9.69 10.03
C GLY A 108 3.93 -9.84 9.30
N ASN A 109 5.07 -9.89 10.02
CA ASN A 109 6.39 -9.91 9.40
C ASN A 109 6.89 -11.33 9.08
N TYR A 110 7.74 -11.45 8.07
CA TYR A 110 8.40 -12.68 7.67
C TYR A 110 9.87 -12.73 8.08
N ILE A 111 10.32 -13.88 8.58
CA ILE A 111 11.73 -14.17 8.89
C ILE A 111 12.17 -15.37 8.07
N ALA A 112 13.28 -15.21 7.35
CA ALA A 112 13.95 -16.28 6.62
C ALA A 112 15.48 -16.06 6.68
N PRO A 113 16.30 -17.13 6.55
CA PRO A 113 17.75 -17.00 6.49
C PRO A 113 18.16 -16.16 5.26
N LYS A 114 18.92 -15.07 5.45
CA LYS A 114 19.25 -14.11 4.38
C LYS A 114 20.01 -14.75 3.21
N GLU A 115 20.81 -15.76 3.52
CA GLU A 115 21.63 -16.55 2.60
C GLU A 115 20.90 -17.73 1.94
N SER A 116 19.60 -17.90 2.21
CA SER A 116 18.77 -18.96 1.63
C SER A 116 17.85 -18.43 0.53
N GLU A 117 17.36 -19.30 -0.36
CA GLU A 117 16.41 -18.95 -1.42
C GLU A 117 15.16 -18.23 -0.88
N THR A 118 14.59 -18.70 0.24
CA THR A 118 13.45 -18.05 0.93
C THR A 118 13.79 -16.63 1.37
N GLY A 119 14.98 -16.42 1.94
CA GLY A 119 15.43 -15.10 2.36
C GLY A 119 15.69 -14.16 1.19
N GLU A 120 16.23 -14.66 0.09
CA GLU A 120 16.45 -13.87 -1.11
C GLU A 120 15.11 -13.35 -1.68
N ILE A 121 14.09 -14.20 -1.75
CA ILE A 121 12.76 -13.83 -2.25
C ILE A 121 12.08 -12.81 -1.32
N VAL A 122 12.08 -13.06 -0.01
CA VAL A 122 11.51 -12.11 0.98
C VAL A 122 12.21 -10.76 0.89
N ASN A 123 13.54 -10.74 0.76
CA ASN A 123 14.31 -9.51 0.60
C ASN A 123 13.99 -8.78 -0.73
N LEU A 124 13.85 -9.51 -1.84
CA LEU A 124 13.49 -8.91 -3.12
C LEU A 124 12.10 -8.27 -3.08
N LEU A 125 11.13 -8.94 -2.47
CA LEU A 125 9.79 -8.40 -2.27
C LEU A 125 9.84 -7.14 -1.40
N ALA A 126 10.57 -7.20 -0.28
CA ALA A 126 10.73 -6.05 0.60
C ALA A 126 11.38 -4.85 -0.13
N GLN A 127 12.43 -5.10 -0.92
CA GLN A 127 13.16 -4.06 -1.62
C GLN A 127 12.38 -3.45 -2.79
N LEU A 128 11.70 -4.27 -3.59
CA LEU A 128 11.10 -3.83 -4.85
C LEU A 128 9.64 -3.41 -4.71
N TRP A 129 8.90 -4.01 -3.77
CA TRP A 129 7.46 -3.82 -3.64
C TRP A 129 7.03 -3.06 -2.38
N THR A 130 7.86 -3.02 -1.33
CA THR A 130 7.55 -2.26 -0.09
C THR A 130 8.60 -1.18 0.23
N ASP A 131 9.37 -0.74 -0.77
CA ASP A 131 10.36 0.34 -0.65
C ASP A 131 11.38 0.14 0.48
N ARG A 132 11.87 -1.10 0.64
CA ARG A 132 12.79 -1.55 1.69
C ARG A 132 12.20 -1.55 3.10
N SER A 133 10.91 -1.30 3.23
CA SER A 133 10.18 -1.56 4.48
C SER A 133 10.04 -3.06 4.67
N TYR A 134 9.97 -3.51 5.93
CA TYR A 134 9.67 -4.91 6.23
C TYR A 134 8.35 -5.33 5.58
N LEU A 135 8.28 -6.60 5.18
CA LEU A 135 7.09 -7.18 4.59
C LEU A 135 6.07 -7.44 5.71
N HIS A 136 5.32 -6.41 6.08
CA HIS A 136 4.23 -6.52 7.03
C HIS A 136 2.93 -6.81 6.30
N LEU A 137 2.26 -7.89 6.70
CA LEU A 137 0.99 -8.31 6.14
C LEU A 137 0.00 -8.63 7.25
N GLU A 138 -1.11 -7.92 7.27
CA GLU A 138 -2.29 -8.35 8.02
C GLU A 138 -3.03 -9.40 7.21
N THR A 139 -3.07 -10.63 7.73
CA THR A 139 -3.86 -11.71 7.16
C THR A 139 -4.81 -12.29 8.20
N TYR A 140 -6.03 -12.56 7.77
CA TYR A 140 -7.06 -13.24 8.55
C TYR A 140 -7.03 -14.76 8.33
N GLU A 141 -6.13 -15.26 7.49
CA GLU A 141 -5.92 -16.69 7.28
C GLU A 141 -5.25 -17.32 8.51
N GLU A 142 -5.81 -18.44 8.97
CA GLU A 142 -5.26 -19.19 10.11
C GLU A 142 -3.88 -19.81 9.81
N TYR A 143 -3.62 -20.14 8.53
CA TYR A 143 -2.41 -20.84 8.09
C TYR A 143 -1.69 -20.13 6.94
N PRO A 144 -1.22 -18.88 7.08
CA PRO A 144 -0.72 -18.10 5.94
C PRO A 144 0.42 -18.76 5.14
N ALA A 145 0.58 -18.35 3.89
CA ALA A 145 1.78 -18.63 3.08
C ALA A 145 2.60 -17.34 2.89
N LEU A 146 3.46 -17.26 1.87
CA LEU A 146 4.09 -16.00 1.47
C LEU A 146 3.08 -15.13 0.71
N TYR A 147 2.41 -14.24 1.45
CA TYR A 147 1.45 -13.28 0.93
C TYR A 147 2.04 -11.87 1.00
N VAL A 148 1.63 -11.02 0.05
CA VAL A 148 2.14 -9.66 -0.07
C VAL A 148 1.01 -8.70 -0.48
N THR A 149 0.89 -7.57 0.20
CA THR A 149 -0.01 -6.47 -0.15
C THR A 149 0.81 -5.20 -0.33
N PRO A 150 1.45 -5.01 -1.50
CA PRO A 150 2.25 -3.82 -1.75
C PRO A 150 1.40 -2.55 -1.64
N PRO A 151 1.91 -1.45 -1.06
CA PRO A 151 1.15 -0.19 -0.93
C PRO A 151 0.69 0.41 -2.27
N TRP A 152 1.41 0.13 -3.36
CA TRP A 152 1.09 0.60 -4.72
C TRP A 152 0.08 -0.31 -5.44
N ALA A 153 -0.16 -1.52 -4.96
CA ALA A 153 -0.95 -2.51 -5.66
C ALA A 153 -2.43 -2.45 -5.27
N HIS A 154 -3.29 -2.78 -6.24
CA HIS A 154 -4.74 -2.83 -6.05
C HIS A 154 -5.26 -4.25 -5.76
N GLN A 155 -4.34 -5.22 -5.64
CA GLN A 155 -4.60 -6.63 -5.31
C GLN A 155 -3.50 -7.15 -4.38
N ALA A 156 -3.85 -8.12 -3.54
CA ALA A 156 -2.88 -8.93 -2.83
C ALA A 156 -2.18 -9.89 -3.81
N TYR A 157 -1.00 -10.37 -3.46
CA TYR A 157 -0.27 -11.40 -4.20
C TYR A 157 0.10 -12.55 -3.28
N ALA A 158 0.23 -13.74 -3.84
CA ALA A 158 0.80 -14.90 -3.17
C ALA A 158 1.90 -15.52 -4.02
N PHE A 159 2.90 -16.09 -3.36
CA PHE A 159 4.02 -16.76 -4.02
C PHE A 159 4.03 -18.22 -3.58
N GLU A 160 4.17 -19.12 -4.54
CA GLU A 160 4.40 -20.55 -4.33
C GLU A 160 5.81 -20.91 -4.81
N SER A 161 6.46 -21.78 -4.05
CA SER A 161 7.76 -22.34 -4.40
C SER A 161 7.60 -23.81 -4.74
N THR A 162 7.77 -24.17 -6.00
CA THR A 162 7.86 -25.57 -6.44
C THR A 162 9.34 -25.96 -6.58
N ASP A 163 9.63 -27.21 -6.98
CA ASP A 163 11.02 -27.64 -7.20
C ASP A 163 11.70 -26.83 -8.32
N ASP A 164 10.97 -26.52 -9.41
CA ASP A 164 11.54 -25.91 -10.62
C ASP A 164 11.06 -24.48 -10.90
N GLU A 165 9.96 -24.05 -10.29
CA GLU A 165 9.29 -22.76 -10.59
C GLU A 165 8.86 -22.01 -9.33
N TRP A 166 8.90 -20.68 -9.42
CA TRP A 166 8.08 -19.80 -8.59
C TRP A 166 6.77 -19.51 -9.31
N ILE A 167 5.65 -19.83 -8.69
CA ILE A 167 4.32 -19.53 -9.21
C ILE A 167 3.78 -18.32 -8.46
N ILE A 168 3.37 -17.30 -9.21
CA ILE A 168 2.89 -16.04 -8.67
C ILE A 168 1.39 -15.99 -8.88
N TYR A 169 0.69 -15.61 -7.82
CA TYR A 169 -0.76 -15.51 -7.80
C TYR A 169 -1.20 -14.08 -7.49
N ALA A 170 -2.32 -13.67 -8.06
CA ALA A 170 -3.01 -12.44 -7.67
C ALA A 170 -4.29 -12.78 -6.89
N GLY A 171 -4.57 -11.98 -5.88
CA GLY A 171 -5.69 -12.13 -4.97
C GLY A 171 -6.91 -11.33 -5.40
N ARG A 172 -8.06 -11.66 -4.81
CA ARG A 172 -9.31 -10.93 -5.06
C ARG A 172 -9.23 -9.51 -4.51
N SER A 173 -9.56 -8.49 -5.31
CA SER A 173 -9.82 -7.14 -4.81
C SER A 173 -11.28 -7.01 -4.37
N GLY A 174 -11.53 -6.94 -3.06
CA GLY A 174 -12.84 -6.59 -2.49
C GLY A 174 -14.03 -7.51 -2.84
N ARG A 175 -15.23 -7.12 -2.40
CA ARG A 175 -16.48 -7.84 -2.72
C ARG A 175 -16.85 -7.59 -4.20
N PRO A 176 -17.41 -8.59 -4.91
CA PRO A 176 -17.94 -8.39 -6.27
C PRO A 176 -19.12 -7.42 -6.19
N ALA A 177 -18.86 -6.14 -6.44
CA ALA A 177 -19.92 -5.18 -6.71
C ALA A 177 -20.27 -5.27 -8.20
N THR A 178 -21.56 -5.27 -8.52
CA THR A 178 -21.99 -4.98 -9.88
C THR A 178 -21.56 -3.55 -10.19
N ASP A 179 -20.74 -3.37 -11.21
CA ASP A 179 -20.22 -2.06 -11.55
C ASP A 179 -21.07 -1.44 -12.64
N TYR A 180 -21.31 -0.14 -12.57
CA TYR A 180 -22.05 0.58 -13.60
C TYR A 180 -21.11 1.58 -14.26
N ARG A 181 -21.06 1.57 -15.60
CA ARG A 181 -20.45 2.65 -16.39
C ARG A 181 -21.16 3.97 -16.11
N ALA A 182 -20.48 5.09 -16.40
CA ALA A 182 -21.03 6.43 -16.22
C ALA A 182 -22.34 6.63 -17.02
N ASP A 183 -22.50 5.91 -18.13
CA ASP A 183 -23.72 5.88 -18.96
C ASP A 183 -24.85 4.99 -18.39
N GLY A 184 -24.62 4.33 -17.25
CA GLY A 184 -25.58 3.44 -16.59
C GLY A 184 -25.52 1.98 -17.04
N THR A 185 -24.62 1.61 -17.96
CA THR A 185 -24.46 0.22 -18.41
C THR A 185 -23.93 -0.67 -17.29
N GLU A 186 -24.63 -1.76 -16.99
CA GLU A 186 -24.20 -2.76 -16.03
C GLU A 186 -23.02 -3.59 -16.57
N LEU A 187 -21.90 -3.59 -15.86
CA LEU A 187 -20.78 -4.48 -16.10
C LEU A 187 -20.87 -5.67 -15.14
N LYS A 188 -20.87 -6.88 -15.71
CA LYS A 188 -20.80 -8.10 -14.92
C LYS A 188 -19.50 -8.11 -14.12
N PRO A 189 -19.56 -8.29 -12.79
CA PRO A 189 -18.34 -8.37 -11.97
C PRO A 189 -17.49 -9.56 -12.42
N HIS A 190 -16.18 -9.38 -12.38
CA HIS A 190 -15.26 -10.50 -12.48
C HIS A 190 -15.45 -11.38 -11.24
N ARG A 191 -15.76 -12.67 -11.44
CA ARG A 191 -16.00 -13.64 -10.36
C ARG A 191 -14.94 -14.72 -10.44
N LEU A 192 -14.19 -14.90 -9.36
CA LEU A 192 -13.47 -16.15 -9.10
C LEU A 192 -14.50 -17.21 -8.66
N ALA A 193 -14.15 -18.49 -8.77
CA ALA A 193 -14.95 -19.56 -8.18
C ALA A 193 -15.09 -19.36 -6.67
N GLU A 194 -16.21 -19.80 -6.11
CA GLU A 194 -16.48 -19.67 -4.68
C GLU A 194 -15.47 -20.50 -3.88
N GLY A 195 -14.66 -19.84 -3.04
CA GLY A 195 -13.60 -20.48 -2.23
C GLY A 195 -12.17 -20.17 -2.69
N ASP A 196 -11.95 -19.70 -3.93
CA ASP A 196 -10.62 -19.35 -4.41
C ASP A 196 -10.26 -17.90 -4.05
N LEU A 197 -9.22 -17.73 -3.22
CA LEU A 197 -8.70 -16.42 -2.80
C LEU A 197 -7.68 -15.83 -3.80
N PHE A 198 -6.99 -16.71 -4.52
CA PHE A 198 -5.84 -16.40 -5.37
C PHE A 198 -5.91 -17.22 -6.66
N PHE A 199 -5.49 -16.63 -7.78
CA PHE A 199 -5.37 -17.32 -9.07
C PHE A 199 -3.98 -17.09 -9.68
N PRO A 200 -3.42 -18.07 -10.42
CA PRO A 200 -2.07 -17.97 -10.96
C PRO A 200 -2.01 -16.93 -12.07
N VAL A 201 -1.02 -16.04 -12.02
CA VAL A 201 -0.81 -14.97 -13.01
C VAL A 201 0.52 -15.07 -13.74
N HIS A 202 1.52 -15.69 -13.13
CA HIS A 202 2.82 -15.87 -13.76
C HIS A 202 3.58 -17.06 -13.20
N ARG A 203 4.52 -17.58 -13.99
CA ARG A 203 5.40 -18.69 -13.61
C ARG A 203 6.82 -18.35 -14.03
N ILE A 204 7.75 -18.43 -13.10
CA ILE A 204 9.15 -18.09 -13.31
C ILE A 204 9.98 -19.32 -12.99
N LYS A 205 10.72 -19.82 -13.97
CA LYS A 205 11.63 -20.94 -13.76
C LYS A 205 12.81 -20.52 -12.89
N LYS A 206 13.16 -21.35 -11.91
CA LYS A 206 14.26 -21.10 -10.96
C LYS A 206 15.64 -21.16 -11.59
N ASP A 207 15.79 -21.86 -12.73
CA ASP A 207 17.04 -21.90 -13.51
C ASP A 207 17.47 -20.52 -14.05
N ARG A 208 16.53 -19.59 -14.22
CA ARG A 208 16.79 -18.18 -14.56
C ARG A 208 17.27 -17.34 -13.37
N GLY A 209 17.26 -17.92 -12.17
CA GLY A 209 17.60 -17.27 -10.93
C GLY A 209 16.59 -16.19 -10.52
N THR A 210 16.87 -15.58 -9.37
CA THR A 210 16.04 -14.53 -8.76
C THR A 210 16.02 -13.22 -9.56
N LEU A 211 16.91 -13.04 -10.53
CA LEU A 211 16.90 -11.90 -11.45
C LEU A 211 15.60 -11.84 -12.26
N ALA A 212 15.12 -12.98 -12.76
CA ALA A 212 13.86 -13.03 -13.53
C ALA A 212 12.66 -12.65 -12.66
N LEU A 213 12.65 -13.06 -11.39
CA LEU A 213 11.65 -12.60 -10.42
C LEU A 213 11.77 -11.09 -10.22
N ALA A 214 12.96 -10.56 -9.99
CA ALA A 214 13.18 -9.12 -9.81
C ALA A 214 12.74 -8.29 -11.02
N GLU A 215 12.97 -8.77 -12.25
CA GLU A 215 12.48 -8.13 -13.48
C GLU A 215 10.95 -8.11 -13.53
N TRP A 216 10.30 -9.24 -13.25
CA TRP A 216 8.85 -9.31 -13.20
C TRP A 216 8.26 -8.38 -12.13
N LEU A 217 8.81 -8.38 -10.91
CA LEU A 217 8.37 -7.50 -9.82
C LEU A 217 8.47 -6.02 -10.22
N ARG A 218 9.56 -5.61 -10.90
CA ARG A 218 9.73 -4.23 -11.39
C ARG A 218 8.73 -3.88 -12.48
N LEU A 219 8.51 -4.78 -13.44
CA LEU A 219 7.53 -4.57 -14.51
C LEU A 219 6.12 -4.43 -13.93
N GLU A 220 5.75 -5.29 -12.98
CA GLU A 220 4.45 -5.25 -12.32
C GLU A 220 4.18 -3.89 -11.67
N ARG A 221 5.14 -3.41 -10.86
CA ARG A 221 5.05 -2.10 -10.21
C ARG A 221 5.01 -0.96 -11.20
N ARG A 222 5.93 -0.96 -12.17
CA ARG A 222 6.07 0.12 -13.17
C ARG A 222 4.80 0.29 -13.97
N GLU A 223 4.16 -0.79 -14.37
CA GLU A 223 2.92 -0.74 -15.15
C GLU A 223 1.78 -0.04 -14.37
N VAL A 224 1.67 -0.30 -13.06
CA VAL A 224 0.71 0.38 -12.21
C VAL A 224 1.06 1.85 -12.06
N GLU A 225 2.32 2.17 -11.76
CA GLU A 225 2.79 3.56 -11.61
C GLU A 225 2.61 4.38 -12.89
N ASP A 226 2.94 3.81 -14.05
CA ASP A 226 2.80 4.45 -15.35
C ASP A 226 1.31 4.73 -15.68
N PHE A 227 0.42 3.77 -15.40
CA PHE A 227 -1.02 3.98 -15.58
C PHE A 227 -1.55 5.05 -14.63
N MET A 228 -1.19 5.00 -13.35
CA MET A 228 -1.60 6.01 -12.37
C MET A 228 -1.11 7.41 -12.78
N LEU A 229 0.16 7.53 -13.19
CA LEU A 229 0.70 8.80 -13.68
C LEU A 229 -0.04 9.31 -14.93
N ALA A 230 -0.30 8.42 -15.91
CA ALA A 230 -1.02 8.77 -17.12
C ALA A 230 -2.48 9.16 -16.84
N PHE A 231 -3.12 8.49 -15.88
CA PHE A 231 -4.44 8.81 -15.37
C PHE A 231 -4.49 10.21 -14.74
N MET A 232 -3.56 10.50 -13.81
CA MET A 232 -3.44 11.83 -13.21
C MET A 232 -3.23 12.91 -14.26
N ASN A 233 -2.33 12.69 -15.23
CA ASN A 233 -2.10 13.62 -16.33
C ASN A 233 -3.35 13.84 -17.19
N THR A 234 -4.20 12.82 -17.35
CA THR A 234 -5.42 12.89 -18.15
C THR A 234 -6.48 13.75 -17.46
N ILE A 235 -6.71 13.56 -16.16
CA ILE A 235 -7.66 14.42 -15.42
C ILE A 235 -7.14 15.85 -15.32
N GLN A 236 -5.83 16.05 -15.12
CA GLN A 236 -5.24 17.38 -14.98
C GLN A 236 -5.39 18.28 -16.20
N LYS A 237 -5.70 17.73 -17.39
CA LYS A 237 -6.09 18.52 -18.57
C LYS A 237 -7.42 19.25 -18.39
N PHE A 238 -8.32 18.70 -17.57
CA PHE A 238 -9.64 19.24 -17.29
C PHE A 238 -9.66 20.04 -15.99
N ASP A 239 -8.91 19.59 -15.00
CA ASP A 239 -8.74 20.27 -13.72
C ASP A 239 -7.27 20.22 -13.26
N PRO A 240 -6.46 21.27 -13.52
CA PRO A 240 -5.06 21.31 -13.14
C PRO A 240 -4.80 21.18 -11.63
N ALA A 241 -5.80 21.44 -10.78
CA ALA A 241 -5.70 21.27 -9.33
C ALA A 241 -5.93 19.79 -8.91
N PHE A 242 -6.44 18.95 -9.81
CA PHE A 242 -6.71 17.55 -9.52
C PHE A 242 -5.43 16.79 -9.14
N GLY A 243 -5.48 16.04 -8.03
CA GLY A 243 -4.32 15.30 -7.53
C GLY A 243 -3.34 16.07 -6.67
N TYR A 244 -3.59 17.37 -6.45
CA TYR A 244 -2.88 18.11 -5.42
C TYR A 244 -3.39 17.72 -4.04
N SER A 245 -3.07 16.49 -3.61
CA SER A 245 -3.13 16.08 -2.22
C SER A 245 -1.83 16.51 -1.55
N TRP A 246 -1.92 17.23 -0.44
CA TRP A 246 -0.76 17.42 0.44
C TRP A 246 -1.09 16.62 1.71
N GLY A 247 -0.18 15.76 2.16
CA GLY A 247 -0.33 15.07 3.46
C GLY A 247 -1.32 13.91 3.52
N GLY A 248 -1.72 13.35 2.37
CA GLY A 248 -2.52 12.12 2.31
C GLY A 248 -4.04 12.32 2.34
N THR A 249 -4.54 13.50 2.01
CA THR A 249 -5.98 13.81 1.93
C THR A 249 -6.57 13.64 0.52
N ASP A 250 -7.90 13.54 0.47
CA ASP A 250 -8.72 13.26 -0.74
C ASP A 250 -8.39 14.18 -1.92
N THR A 251 -8.50 13.65 -3.14
CA THR A 251 -8.36 14.46 -4.34
C THR A 251 -9.64 15.23 -4.64
N PHE A 252 -9.55 16.47 -5.09
CA PHE A 252 -10.73 17.27 -5.45
C PHE A 252 -10.83 17.43 -6.96
N PHE A 253 -12.03 17.28 -7.50
CA PHE A 253 -12.37 17.65 -8.88
C PHE A 253 -13.45 18.72 -8.83
N HIS A 254 -13.13 19.94 -9.25
CA HIS A 254 -13.99 21.13 -9.11
C HIS A 254 -14.50 21.36 -7.68
N GLY A 255 -13.68 20.99 -6.69
CA GLY A 255 -13.99 21.11 -5.27
C GLY A 255 -15.04 20.15 -4.73
N VAL A 256 -15.48 19.19 -5.55
CA VAL A 256 -16.14 17.99 -5.05
C VAL A 256 -15.03 17.03 -4.61
N PRO A 257 -15.06 16.50 -3.37
CA PRO A 257 -14.17 15.41 -3.01
C PRO A 257 -14.47 14.25 -3.96
N VAL A 258 -13.49 13.90 -4.77
CA VAL A 258 -13.56 12.73 -5.63
C VAL A 258 -12.51 11.79 -5.10
N GLU A 259 -12.91 10.57 -4.82
CA GLU A 259 -11.98 9.50 -4.61
C GLU A 259 -11.92 8.72 -5.94
N PRO A 260 -11.24 9.25 -6.99
CA PRO A 260 -11.15 8.51 -8.20
C PRO A 260 -10.15 7.41 -7.98
N TYR A 261 -10.69 6.21 -8.04
CA TYR A 261 -9.95 5.02 -7.74
C TYR A 261 -9.60 4.38 -9.07
N ALA A 262 -8.40 4.71 -9.53
CA ALA A 262 -7.78 4.07 -10.67
C ALA A 262 -7.12 2.78 -10.19
N GLN A 263 -7.44 1.66 -10.84
CA GLN A 263 -6.93 0.35 -10.51
C GLN A 263 -6.37 -0.32 -11.75
N VAL A 264 -5.30 -1.06 -11.53
CA VAL A 264 -4.78 -2.05 -12.48
C VAL A 264 -4.96 -3.42 -11.84
N LEU A 265 -5.77 -4.27 -12.47
CA LEU A 265 -6.09 -5.60 -11.96
C LEU A 265 -5.57 -6.66 -12.93
N ARG A 266 -5.01 -7.74 -12.38
CA ARG A 266 -4.80 -9.00 -13.08
C ARG A 266 -6.14 -9.74 -13.17
N LEU A 267 -6.34 -10.46 -14.27
CA LEU A 267 -7.46 -11.38 -14.47
C LEU A 267 -6.93 -12.80 -14.67
N GLU A 268 -7.74 -13.81 -14.35
CA GLU A 268 -7.42 -15.24 -14.55
C GLU A 268 -7.05 -15.58 -16.00
N SER A 269 -7.62 -14.85 -16.96
CA SER A 269 -7.30 -14.98 -18.39
C SER A 269 -5.85 -14.61 -18.75
N GLY A 270 -5.05 -14.15 -17.79
CA GLY A 270 -3.71 -13.59 -17.99
C GLY A 270 -3.71 -12.13 -18.45
N LYS A 271 -4.90 -11.58 -18.76
CA LYS A 271 -5.07 -10.18 -19.17
C LYS A 271 -5.08 -9.23 -17.98
N ARG A 272 -4.94 -7.94 -18.31
CA ARG A 272 -5.13 -6.81 -17.40
C ARG A 272 -6.53 -6.25 -17.52
N ARG A 273 -6.95 -5.55 -16.46
CA ARG A 273 -8.10 -4.66 -16.47
C ARG A 273 -7.72 -3.35 -15.83
N TYR A 274 -7.86 -2.28 -16.60
CA TYR A 274 -7.72 -0.91 -16.15
C TYR A 274 -9.10 -0.38 -15.83
N ARG A 275 -9.27 0.13 -14.62
CA ARG A 275 -10.55 0.59 -14.11
C ARG A 275 -10.36 1.95 -13.48
N VAL A 276 -11.25 2.88 -13.77
CA VAL A 276 -11.33 4.15 -13.05
C VAL A 276 -12.73 4.29 -12.50
N MET A 277 -12.85 4.46 -11.20
CA MET A 277 -14.13 4.68 -10.52
C MET A 277 -14.20 6.05 -9.88
N ASN A 278 -15.41 6.50 -9.58
CA ASN A 278 -15.68 7.38 -8.46
C ASN A 278 -16.15 6.49 -7.29
N ASN A 279 -15.32 6.30 -6.25
CA ASN A 279 -15.67 5.46 -5.10
C ASN A 279 -16.90 6.00 -4.35
N SER A 280 -17.00 7.33 -4.19
CA SER A 280 -18.12 8.00 -3.51
C SER A 280 -19.45 7.80 -4.24
N ALA A 281 -19.44 7.81 -5.57
CA ALA A 281 -20.64 7.62 -6.40
C ALA A 281 -20.89 6.16 -6.82
N LYS A 282 -19.96 5.23 -6.53
CA LYS A 282 -19.96 3.84 -7.01
C LYS A 282 -20.18 3.71 -8.53
N ARG A 283 -19.62 4.64 -9.31
CA ARG A 283 -19.73 4.66 -10.78
C ARG A 283 -18.37 4.55 -11.42
N LEU A 284 -18.29 3.82 -12.53
CA LEU A 284 -17.10 3.71 -13.35
C LEU A 284 -17.01 4.90 -14.31
N PHE A 285 -15.89 5.61 -14.29
CA PHE A 285 -15.52 6.54 -15.35
C PHE A 285 -15.04 5.80 -16.60
N ALA A 286 -14.35 4.67 -16.43
CA ALA A 286 -13.85 3.87 -17.53
C ALA A 286 -13.49 2.45 -17.09
N VAL A 287 -13.63 1.49 -18.00
CA VAL A 287 -13.10 0.12 -17.85
C VAL A 287 -12.71 -0.42 -19.20
N ALA A 288 -11.43 -0.77 -19.35
CA ALA A 288 -10.90 -1.44 -20.53
C ALA A 288 -9.78 -2.43 -20.17
N ASP A 289 -9.47 -3.32 -21.11
CA ASP A 289 -8.34 -4.26 -20.99
C ASP A 289 -7.01 -3.62 -21.51
N ASP A 290 -7.07 -2.43 -22.11
CA ASP A 290 -5.94 -1.61 -22.58
C ASP A 290 -5.89 -0.25 -21.85
N PRO A 291 -4.70 0.22 -21.42
CA PRO A 291 -4.61 1.46 -20.64
C PRO A 291 -4.95 2.71 -21.48
N LEU A 292 -4.60 2.74 -22.77
CA LEU A 292 -4.88 3.91 -23.62
C LEU A 292 -6.38 4.02 -23.95
N GLU A 293 -7.04 2.89 -24.16
CA GLU A 293 -8.50 2.84 -24.32
C GLU A 293 -9.21 3.32 -23.05
N CYS A 294 -8.79 2.85 -21.88
CA CYS A 294 -9.33 3.28 -20.59
C CYS A 294 -9.19 4.80 -20.41
N LEU A 295 -8.01 5.35 -20.68
CA LEU A 295 -7.77 6.81 -20.56
C LEU A 295 -8.58 7.63 -21.56
N LYS A 296 -8.83 7.12 -22.77
CA LYS A 296 -9.73 7.78 -23.74
C LYS A 296 -11.17 7.79 -23.25
N GLU A 297 -11.63 6.71 -22.64
CA GLU A 297 -12.98 6.63 -22.04
C GLU A 297 -13.11 7.59 -20.85
N VAL A 298 -12.07 7.71 -20.01
CA VAL A 298 -12.00 8.74 -18.96
C VAL A 298 -12.12 10.13 -19.57
N GLU A 299 -11.29 10.44 -20.57
CA GLU A 299 -11.30 11.75 -21.24
C GLU A 299 -12.67 12.08 -21.84
N GLN A 300 -13.30 11.12 -22.52
CA GLN A 300 -14.62 11.29 -23.10
C GLN A 300 -15.70 11.50 -22.04
N THR A 301 -15.62 10.76 -20.93
CA THR A 301 -16.53 10.92 -19.80
C THR A 301 -16.38 12.30 -19.19
N LEU A 302 -15.16 12.77 -18.92
CA LEU A 302 -14.93 14.10 -18.36
C LEU A 302 -15.40 15.24 -19.27
N ARG A 303 -15.32 15.07 -20.60
CA ARG A 303 -15.87 16.03 -21.57
C ARG A 303 -17.40 16.12 -21.55
N THR A 304 -18.08 15.03 -21.18
CA THR A 304 -19.54 14.93 -21.22
C THR A 304 -20.21 15.11 -19.86
N VAL A 305 -19.46 14.91 -18.77
CA VAL A 305 -19.91 15.19 -17.41
C VAL A 305 -20.27 16.66 -17.30
N ARG A 306 -21.54 16.92 -16.91
CA ARG A 306 -21.96 18.27 -16.55
C ARG A 306 -21.26 18.68 -15.27
N LEU A 307 -20.33 19.61 -15.39
CA LEU A 307 -19.68 20.22 -14.26
C LEU A 307 -20.71 21.06 -13.46
N PRO A 308 -20.56 21.16 -12.13
CA PRO A 308 -21.41 22.03 -11.32
C PRO A 308 -21.42 23.45 -11.88
N GLU A 309 -22.58 24.11 -11.88
CA GLU A 309 -22.70 25.51 -12.33
C GLU A 309 -21.79 26.44 -11.50
N ARG A 310 -21.59 26.10 -10.22
CA ARG A 310 -20.63 26.75 -9.33
C ARG A 310 -19.40 25.87 -9.16
N ARG A 311 -18.42 26.03 -10.05
CA ARG A 311 -17.13 25.38 -9.89
C ARG A 311 -16.37 26.04 -8.74
N VAL A 312 -15.74 25.23 -7.90
CA VAL A 312 -14.77 25.77 -6.94
C VAL A 312 -13.57 26.30 -7.71
N SER A 313 -13.15 27.52 -7.38
CA SER A 313 -12.05 28.20 -8.02
C SER A 313 -10.71 27.51 -7.73
N SER A 314 -9.66 27.79 -8.51
CA SER A 314 -8.34 27.18 -8.32
C SER A 314 -7.77 27.47 -6.93
N LEU A 315 -7.98 28.70 -6.43
CA LEU A 315 -7.66 29.05 -5.05
C LEU A 315 -8.50 28.26 -4.05
N GLY A 316 -9.81 28.15 -4.27
CA GLY A 316 -10.70 27.40 -3.38
C GLY A 316 -10.29 25.92 -3.26
N GLN A 317 -9.92 25.29 -4.37
CA GLN A 317 -9.43 23.92 -4.37
C GLN A 317 -8.11 23.76 -3.60
N LEU A 318 -7.15 24.67 -3.83
CA LEU A 318 -5.88 24.69 -3.10
C LEU A 318 -6.11 24.85 -1.58
N VAL A 319 -7.01 25.76 -1.20
CA VAL A 319 -7.35 26.02 0.21
C VAL A 319 -7.99 24.79 0.85
N MET A 320 -8.97 24.15 0.20
CA MET A 320 -9.62 22.95 0.75
C MET A 320 -8.64 21.78 0.90
N GLY A 321 -7.80 21.52 -0.10
CA GLY A 321 -6.80 20.44 -0.04
C GLY A 321 -5.75 20.65 1.05
N ILE A 322 -5.40 21.90 1.39
CA ILE A 322 -4.48 22.22 2.48
C ILE A 322 -5.19 22.19 3.85
N TRP A 323 -6.41 22.72 3.93
CA TRP A 323 -7.16 22.82 5.19
C TRP A 323 -7.44 21.45 5.83
N GLN A 324 -7.89 20.47 5.04
CA GLN A 324 -8.24 19.13 5.54
C GLN A 324 -7.06 18.36 6.16
N GLN A 325 -5.82 18.82 5.99
CA GLN A 325 -4.67 18.22 6.68
C GLN A 325 -4.56 18.62 8.15
N PHE A 326 -5.14 19.76 8.50
CA PHE A 326 -5.05 20.31 9.85
C PHE A 326 -6.27 19.98 10.68
N GLU A 327 -7.44 19.87 10.06
CA GLU A 327 -8.71 19.71 10.75
C GLU A 327 -9.62 18.73 9.98
N PRO A 328 -9.81 17.51 10.48
CA PRO A 328 -10.70 16.52 9.87
C PRO A 328 -12.18 16.75 10.22
N ASP A 329 -12.48 17.62 11.19
CA ASP A 329 -13.85 17.93 11.62
C ASP A 329 -14.49 19.01 10.70
N GLU A 330 -15.53 18.59 9.96
CA GLU A 330 -16.32 19.45 9.07
C GLU A 330 -17.06 20.60 9.79
N SER A 331 -17.17 20.54 11.12
CA SER A 331 -17.84 21.59 11.91
C SER A 331 -17.02 22.88 12.06
N THR A 332 -15.78 22.87 11.57
CA THR A 332 -14.84 23.98 11.66
C THR A 332 -14.58 24.65 10.31
N TYR A 333 -15.22 25.80 10.11
CA TYR A 333 -15.27 26.50 8.82
C TYR A 333 -14.29 27.68 8.72
N ILE A 334 -13.67 27.80 7.56
CA ILE A 334 -13.03 29.04 7.08
C ILE A 334 -14.15 30.08 6.89
N GLN A 335 -14.04 31.24 7.52
CA GLN A 335 -15.05 32.31 7.40
C GLN A 335 -14.94 33.05 6.08
N GLU A 336 -13.71 33.34 5.66
CA GLU A 336 -13.42 34.23 4.55
C GLU A 336 -12.04 33.93 3.97
N VAL A 337 -11.86 34.23 2.68
CA VAL A 337 -10.56 34.38 2.05
C VAL A 337 -10.31 35.86 1.75
N ALA A 338 -9.40 36.48 2.49
CA ALA A 338 -9.06 37.89 2.37
C ALA A 338 -7.89 38.10 1.40
N TYR A 339 -8.09 38.97 0.41
CA TYR A 339 -7.09 39.32 -0.61
C TYR A 339 -6.41 40.65 -0.28
N ARG A 340 -5.09 40.66 -0.12
CA ARG A 340 -4.32 41.87 0.21
C ARG A 340 -3.35 42.22 -0.90
N GLY A 341 -3.45 43.43 -1.44
CA GLY A 341 -2.53 43.93 -2.47
C GLY A 341 -2.60 43.18 -3.81
N ILE A 342 -3.61 42.34 -4.03
CA ILE A 342 -3.82 41.58 -5.26
C ILE A 342 -5.30 41.33 -5.48
N SER A 343 -5.74 41.33 -6.74
CA SER A 343 -7.13 41.00 -7.07
C SER A 343 -7.36 39.48 -7.10
N GLN A 344 -8.60 39.06 -6.82
CA GLN A 344 -9.00 37.66 -6.92
C GLN A 344 -8.68 37.07 -8.31
N PHE A 345 -8.98 37.81 -9.39
CA PHE A 345 -8.70 37.36 -10.76
C PHE A 345 -7.22 37.02 -10.98
N GLN A 346 -6.30 37.90 -10.53
CA GLN A 346 -4.86 37.69 -10.64
C GLN A 346 -4.38 36.50 -9.78
N ILE A 347 -4.98 36.28 -8.62
CA ILE A 347 -4.69 35.10 -7.79
C ILE A 347 -5.08 33.82 -8.53
N GLU A 348 -6.29 33.77 -9.08
CA GLU A 348 -6.81 32.60 -9.80
C GLU A 348 -5.94 32.25 -11.02
N GLU A 349 -5.52 33.24 -11.80
CA GLU A 349 -4.60 33.03 -12.92
C GLU A 349 -3.23 32.54 -12.45
N LYS A 350 -2.63 33.19 -11.44
CA LYS A 350 -1.31 32.80 -10.90
C LYS A 350 -1.33 31.37 -10.38
N ILE A 351 -2.33 31.03 -9.58
CA ILE A 351 -2.49 29.68 -9.02
C ILE A 351 -2.78 28.69 -10.14
N GLY A 352 -3.70 28.98 -11.05
CA GLY A 352 -4.00 28.11 -12.19
C GLY A 352 -2.77 27.82 -13.05
N HIS A 353 -1.98 28.84 -13.38
CA HIS A 353 -0.72 28.67 -14.10
C HIS A 353 0.33 27.90 -13.30
N ALA A 354 0.46 28.17 -12.00
CA ALA A 354 1.42 27.46 -11.15
C ALA A 354 1.06 25.97 -10.99
N LEU A 355 -0.23 25.65 -10.88
CA LEU A 355 -0.75 24.28 -10.87
C LEU A 355 -0.48 23.59 -12.21
N ALA A 356 -0.82 24.23 -13.34
CA ALA A 356 -0.55 23.69 -14.67
C ALA A 356 0.95 23.43 -14.90
N ASN A 357 1.81 24.28 -14.34
CA ASN A 357 3.28 24.17 -14.45
C ASN A 357 3.91 23.30 -13.35
N ARG A 358 3.12 22.65 -12.48
CA ARG A 358 3.61 21.76 -11.42
C ARG A 358 4.61 22.42 -10.48
N GLN A 359 4.38 23.70 -10.16
CA GLN A 359 5.20 24.39 -9.17
C GLN A 359 5.04 23.72 -7.80
N ARG A 360 6.11 23.74 -7.00
CA ARG A 360 6.08 23.18 -5.64
C ARG A 360 5.53 24.22 -4.67
N VAL A 361 4.70 23.78 -3.72
CA VAL A 361 4.31 24.57 -2.55
C VAL A 361 5.46 24.56 -1.54
N ARG A 362 5.83 25.73 -1.03
CA ARG A 362 6.89 25.88 -0.03
C ARG A 362 6.29 26.25 1.32
N TRP A 363 6.64 25.53 2.38
CA TRP A 363 6.30 25.93 3.75
C TRP A 363 7.23 27.04 4.20
N LEU A 364 6.64 28.14 4.66
CA LEU A 364 7.37 29.22 5.33
C LEU A 364 7.32 29.02 6.84
N GLU A 365 6.14 28.75 7.40
CA GLU A 365 5.92 28.56 8.83
C GLU A 365 4.89 27.45 9.06
N LYS A 366 5.30 26.33 9.67
CA LYS A 366 4.42 25.18 9.96
C LYS A 366 4.14 24.99 11.45
N THR A 367 5.04 25.42 12.33
CA THR A 367 5.00 25.16 13.77
C THR A 367 4.41 26.29 14.59
N ASP A 368 4.09 27.44 13.98
CA ASP A 368 3.48 28.57 14.68
C ASP A 368 2.11 28.16 15.28
N PRO A 369 1.80 28.48 16.54
CA PRO A 369 0.59 28.01 17.21
C PRO A 369 -0.70 28.72 16.75
N HIS A 370 -0.60 29.79 15.96
CA HIS A 370 -1.72 30.63 15.53
C HIS A 370 -2.01 30.48 14.03
N GLN A 371 -0.99 30.34 13.20
CA GLN A 371 -1.13 30.24 11.75
C GLN A 371 -0.16 29.23 11.12
N SER A 372 -0.49 28.82 9.91
CA SER A 372 0.31 28.00 9.01
C SER A 372 0.51 28.80 7.72
N ILE A 373 1.75 28.98 7.25
CA ILE A 373 2.05 29.83 6.10
C ILE A 373 2.76 29.03 5.02
N ILE A 374 2.25 29.16 3.80
CA ILE A 374 2.89 28.65 2.60
C ILE A 374 3.22 29.77 1.62
N GLU A 375 4.10 29.46 0.70
CA GLU A 375 4.37 30.20 -0.52
C GLU A 375 4.05 29.32 -1.74
N PHE A 376 3.25 29.83 -2.66
CA PHE A 376 2.91 29.18 -3.92
C PHE A 376 2.55 30.22 -4.98
N ALA A 377 2.99 30.04 -6.23
CA ALA A 377 2.71 30.99 -7.32
C ALA A 377 3.15 32.46 -7.05
N HIS A 378 4.22 32.65 -6.25
CA HIS A 378 4.65 33.95 -5.71
C HIS A 378 3.62 34.65 -4.82
N LEU A 379 2.72 33.87 -4.23
CA LEU A 379 1.74 34.30 -3.23
C LEU A 379 2.10 33.68 -1.88
N ARG A 380 2.00 34.48 -0.83
CA ARG A 380 2.00 34.02 0.54
C ARG A 380 0.54 33.74 0.93
N ILE A 381 0.27 32.51 1.40
CA ILE A 381 -1.05 32.08 1.84
C ILE A 381 -0.96 31.67 3.30
N SER A 382 -1.74 32.33 4.15
CA SER A 382 -1.78 32.10 5.59
C SER A 382 -3.09 31.42 5.98
N PHE A 383 -2.98 30.26 6.62
CA PHE A 383 -4.08 29.45 7.14
C PHE A 383 -4.20 29.62 8.66
N PRO A 384 -5.39 29.88 9.21
CA PRO A 384 -5.58 29.93 10.65
C PRO A 384 -5.49 28.52 11.26
N LYS A 385 -4.89 28.37 12.44
CA LYS A 385 -4.90 27.06 13.15
C LYS A 385 -6.05 26.89 14.14
N ARG A 386 -6.78 27.97 14.42
CA ARG A 386 -7.96 27.96 15.29
C ARG A 386 -9.16 28.52 14.52
N PRO A 387 -10.10 27.66 14.13
CA PRO A 387 -11.37 28.09 13.55
C PRO A 387 -12.31 28.74 14.60
N PRO A 388 -13.27 29.58 14.15
CA PRO A 388 -13.42 30.05 12.78
C PRO A 388 -12.38 31.13 12.45
N GLY A 389 -11.81 31.10 11.23
CA GLY A 389 -10.69 31.98 10.88
C GLY A 389 -10.66 32.39 9.41
N ILE A 390 -9.81 33.36 9.10
CA ILE A 390 -9.66 33.98 7.78
C ILE A 390 -8.40 33.47 7.11
N VAL A 391 -8.50 32.97 5.88
CA VAL A 391 -7.34 32.68 5.03
C VAL A 391 -6.91 33.98 4.38
N THR A 392 -5.64 34.35 4.51
CA THR A 392 -5.11 35.58 3.87
C THR A 392 -4.21 35.21 2.70
N VAL A 393 -4.42 35.88 1.56
CA VAL A 393 -3.58 35.74 0.35
C VAL A 393 -2.99 37.08 -0.02
N GLU A 394 -1.65 37.13 -0.12
CA GLU A 394 -0.91 38.35 -0.47
C GLU A 394 0.29 38.03 -1.38
N PRO A 395 0.73 38.97 -2.23
CA PRO A 395 1.97 38.81 -2.99
C PRO A 395 3.16 38.64 -2.05
N VAL A 396 4.13 37.80 -2.41
CA VAL A 396 5.45 37.82 -1.77
C VAL A 396 6.13 39.14 -2.17
N GLU A 397 6.47 39.99 -1.20
CA GLU A 397 7.27 41.19 -1.45
C GLU A 397 8.55 40.80 -2.20
N SER A 398 8.72 41.29 -3.43
CA SER A 398 9.97 41.10 -4.13
C SER A 398 11.04 41.91 -3.40
N SER A 399 12.16 41.28 -3.05
CA SER A 399 13.33 41.94 -2.45
C SER A 399 13.98 43.00 -3.35
N TYR A 400 13.43 43.23 -4.56
CA TYR A 400 13.90 44.24 -5.51
C TYR A 400 13.29 45.64 -5.30
N GLU A 401 12.23 45.80 -4.51
CA GLU A 401 11.62 47.13 -4.27
C GLU A 401 12.17 47.86 -3.03
N ARG A 402 12.98 47.21 -2.18
CA ARG A 402 13.64 47.87 -1.04
C ARG A 402 14.94 48.61 -1.39
N GLY A 403 15.35 48.61 -2.65
CA GLY A 403 16.59 49.24 -3.12
C GLY A 403 16.40 50.54 -3.92
N ALA A 404 15.18 51.04 -4.04
CA ALA A 404 14.87 52.25 -4.82
C ALA A 404 13.87 53.15 -4.10
N LEU A 405 14.21 53.56 -2.87
CA LEU A 405 13.69 54.77 -2.24
C LEU A 405 14.84 55.52 -1.56
#